data_AF-A0A0M2JU77-F1
#
_entry.id   AF-A0A0M2JU77-F1
#
_cell.length_a   1.000
_cell.length_b   1.000
_cell.length_c   1.000
_cell.angle_alpha   90.00
_cell.angle_beta   90.00
_cell.angle_gamma   90.00
#
_symmetry.space_group_name_H-M   'P 1'
#
loop_
_entity.id
_entity.type
_entity.pdbx_description
1 polymer ?
#
loop_
_entity_poly.entity_id
_entity_poly.type
_entity_poly.pdbx_seq_one_letter_code
_entity_poly.pdbx_strand_id
1 'polypeptide(L)'
;MSLQLGPVLRHVGETTATVWVQTDAPAEVEVLGCRARTFEVQGCHYALVPVSGLTPDTATPYEVRVDGATCWPEPDSSFPPSVIRTRGPETADRLRVIFGSCRYPKTGEEKLDRKLGLDALDCYATRLTDLPVSEWPDALLLLGDQVYADELTPQARQHLSGRRSAGKRSANRRPPDEVVSFSEYVGLYRHTWGDPEIRWILSTLPTAMIFDDHDIRDDWNTSATWRAEINAQPWWRDRIRAGLASYWVYQHLGNLSPTELDSDDDYQKVLAADGDCWPLLAELADRADSEVDGDKGLRFSFRWDLGRSRLVMVDSRNARILDGGERKMLGDREFAWVEQQVSDLSGVDHLIIGSSLPWLLPPALGDVQIVNEIAAGRQGLRGRLGEKIRQGADLEHWPAFFASFVRLSTMIADAARPRPDGPATISVLSGDVHHSYAARADFGEPSGAQVHQLVCSPVHNYVPAYVKPAFKLGWSSPAARL
;
A
#
# COMPACT_ATOMS: atom_id res chain seq x y z
N MET A 1 14.55 -3.16 27.34
CA MET A 1 14.33 -2.98 25.89
C MET A 1 12.98 -3.55 25.57
N SER A 2 12.21 -2.86 24.74
CA SER A 2 10.84 -3.21 24.43
C SER A 2 10.60 -3.16 22.92
N LEU A 3 9.68 -4.02 22.50
CA LEU A 3 9.10 -3.96 21.17
C LEU A 3 8.17 -2.76 21.09
N GLN A 4 8.57 -1.72 20.36
CA GLN A 4 7.82 -0.47 20.19
C GLN A 4 6.66 -0.63 19.21
N LEU A 5 6.85 -1.40 18.16
CA LEU A 5 5.82 -1.69 17.15
C LEU A 5 6.07 -3.06 16.50
N GLY A 6 5.01 -3.66 15.98
CA GLY A 6 5.03 -5.03 15.45
C GLY A 6 4.85 -6.09 16.55
N PRO A 7 5.05 -7.37 16.25
CA PRO A 7 5.54 -7.86 14.96
C PRO A 7 4.51 -7.70 13.84
N VAL A 8 5.01 -7.51 12.62
CA VAL A 8 4.21 -7.58 11.41
C VAL A 8 4.72 -8.77 10.59
N LEU A 9 3.87 -9.75 10.34
CA LEU A 9 4.13 -10.88 9.47
C LEU A 9 4.03 -10.41 8.03
N ARG A 10 5.16 -10.44 7.34
CA ARG A 10 5.36 -9.90 6.01
C ARG A 10 5.30 -11.03 4.98
N HIS A 11 6.10 -10.98 3.92
CA HIS A 11 6.18 -12.04 2.93
C HIS A 11 6.32 -13.43 3.59
N VAL A 12 5.48 -14.38 3.17
CA VAL A 12 5.52 -15.80 3.56
C VAL A 12 5.55 -16.66 2.31
N GLY A 13 6.56 -17.50 2.19
CA GLY A 13 6.70 -18.53 1.17
C GLY A 13 6.33 -19.91 1.70
N GLU A 14 6.77 -20.96 0.98
CA GLU A 14 6.51 -22.35 1.40
C GLU A 14 7.35 -22.76 2.64
N THR A 15 8.57 -22.24 2.75
CA THR A 15 9.53 -22.62 3.80
C THR A 15 10.16 -21.41 4.50
N THR A 16 9.73 -20.21 4.14
CA THR A 16 10.29 -18.95 4.61
C THR A 16 9.21 -17.96 5.01
N ALA A 17 9.56 -17.03 5.90
CA ALA A 17 8.74 -15.90 6.25
C ALA A 17 9.62 -14.71 6.65
N THR A 18 9.06 -13.50 6.63
CA THR A 18 9.73 -12.30 7.14
C THR A 18 8.90 -11.71 8.26
N VAL A 19 9.53 -11.39 9.40
CA VAL A 19 8.88 -10.69 10.51
C VAL A 19 9.52 -9.33 10.71
N TRP A 20 8.74 -8.27 10.56
CA TRP A 20 9.18 -6.90 10.77
C TRP A 20 8.90 -6.44 12.20
N VAL A 21 9.82 -5.69 12.80
CA VAL A 21 9.67 -5.11 14.14
C VAL A 21 10.33 -3.72 14.25
N GLN A 22 9.87 -2.92 15.22
CA GLN A 22 10.55 -1.72 15.71
C GLN A 22 10.88 -1.87 17.20
N THR A 23 12.12 -1.57 17.60
CA THR A 23 12.60 -1.61 18.99
C THR A 23 12.90 -0.21 19.53
N ASP A 24 13.04 -0.09 20.85
CA ASP A 24 13.35 1.16 21.55
C ASP A 24 14.84 1.55 21.51
N ALA A 25 15.72 0.58 21.26
CA ALA A 25 17.17 0.72 21.22
C ALA A 25 17.78 -0.28 20.22
N PRO A 26 19.07 -0.16 19.87
CA PRO A 26 19.76 -1.17 19.07
C PRO A 26 19.69 -2.53 19.76
N ALA A 27 19.27 -3.56 19.04
CA ALA A 27 19.06 -4.89 19.61
C ALA A 27 19.26 -6.00 18.57
N GLU A 28 19.39 -7.24 19.07
CA GLU A 28 19.24 -8.45 18.29
C GLU A 28 17.82 -9.01 18.48
N VAL A 29 17.14 -9.27 17.37
CA VAL A 29 15.77 -9.79 17.36
C VAL A 29 15.82 -11.24 16.90
N GLU A 30 15.14 -12.13 17.63
CA GLU A 30 15.04 -13.55 17.33
C GLU A 30 13.59 -13.98 17.14
N VAL A 31 13.34 -14.76 16.08
CA VAL A 31 12.07 -15.44 15.78
C VAL A 31 12.38 -16.86 15.33
N LEU A 32 11.84 -17.86 16.03
CA LEU A 32 12.05 -19.29 15.72
C LEU A 32 13.54 -19.66 15.53
N GLY A 33 14.43 -19.09 16.34
CA GLY A 33 15.88 -19.32 16.27
C GLY A 33 16.61 -18.56 15.15
N CYS A 34 15.90 -17.91 14.24
CA CYS A 34 16.47 -17.01 13.23
C CYS A 34 16.67 -15.61 13.84
N ARG A 35 17.75 -14.91 13.47
CA ARG A 35 18.14 -13.64 14.09
C ARG A 35 18.43 -12.55 13.08
N ALA A 36 18.11 -11.31 13.44
CA ALA A 36 18.55 -10.11 12.73
C ALA A 36 18.90 -9.00 13.71
N ARG A 37 19.92 -8.19 13.39
CA ARG A 37 20.22 -6.97 14.13
C ARG A 37 19.41 -5.81 13.60
N THR A 38 19.05 -4.90 14.49
CA THR A 38 18.33 -3.69 14.11
C THR A 38 19.24 -2.71 13.38
N PHE A 39 18.75 -2.07 12.33
CA PHE A 39 19.36 -0.87 11.74
C PHE A 39 18.68 0.40 12.27
N GLU A 40 19.42 1.51 12.33
CA GLU A 40 18.92 2.78 12.86
C GLU A 40 18.48 3.73 11.74
N VAL A 41 17.35 4.40 11.91
CA VAL A 41 16.93 5.56 11.09
C VAL A 41 16.42 6.65 12.01
N GLN A 42 17.14 7.78 12.07
CA GLN A 42 16.82 8.92 12.94
C GLN A 42 16.50 8.53 14.40
N GLY A 43 17.34 7.69 15.00
CA GLY A 43 17.15 7.21 16.39
C GLY A 43 16.00 6.22 16.59
N CYS A 44 15.43 5.67 15.52
CA CYS A 44 14.48 4.56 15.56
C CYS A 44 15.17 3.28 15.06
N HIS A 45 14.89 2.14 15.70
CA HIS A 45 15.59 0.88 15.41
C HIS A 45 14.62 -0.15 14.83
N TYR A 46 14.97 -0.73 13.69
CA TYR A 46 14.09 -1.62 12.91
C TYR A 46 14.82 -2.92 12.57
N ALA A 47 14.10 -4.04 12.56
CA ALA A 47 14.62 -5.30 12.05
C ALA A 47 13.59 -5.98 11.15
N LEU A 48 14.08 -6.63 10.09
CA LEU A 48 13.36 -7.64 9.34
C LEU A 48 14.06 -8.96 9.62
N VAL A 49 13.39 -9.88 10.32
CA VAL A 49 13.93 -11.19 10.66
C VAL A 49 13.52 -12.19 9.57
N PRO A 50 14.46 -12.68 8.74
CA PRO A 50 14.17 -13.75 7.79
C PRO A 50 14.09 -15.08 8.55
N VAL A 51 12.89 -15.65 8.60
CA VAL A 51 12.62 -16.97 9.15
C VAL A 51 12.75 -17.99 8.03
N SER A 52 13.52 -19.04 8.26
CA SER A 52 13.74 -20.13 7.29
C SER A 52 13.54 -21.49 7.95
N GLY A 53 13.45 -22.55 7.14
CA GLY A 53 13.28 -23.92 7.64
C GLY A 53 11.87 -24.23 8.14
N LEU A 54 10.87 -23.45 7.72
CA LEU A 54 9.47 -23.75 8.01
C LEU A 54 9.01 -24.96 7.20
N THR A 55 8.11 -25.76 7.77
CA THR A 55 7.50 -26.88 7.06
C THR A 55 6.34 -26.38 6.21
N PRO A 56 6.25 -26.70 4.91
CA PRO A 56 5.10 -26.33 4.07
C PRO A 56 3.78 -26.85 4.63
N ASP A 57 2.66 -26.18 4.32
CA ASP A 57 1.31 -26.56 4.75
C ASP A 57 1.12 -26.67 6.28
N THR A 58 1.84 -25.86 7.06
CA THR A 58 1.71 -25.86 8.53
C THR A 58 1.40 -24.47 9.11
N ALA A 59 0.86 -24.47 10.33
CA ALA A 59 0.74 -23.28 11.17
C ALA A 59 1.72 -23.40 12.34
N THR A 60 2.77 -22.58 12.34
CA THR A 60 3.82 -22.61 13.36
C THR A 60 3.66 -21.42 14.31
N PRO A 61 3.31 -21.63 15.59
CA PRO A 61 3.31 -20.56 16.59
C PRO A 61 4.71 -19.97 16.76
N TYR A 62 4.80 -18.67 17.01
CA TYR A 62 6.09 -18.02 17.22
C TYR A 62 6.04 -16.96 18.33
N GLU A 63 7.22 -16.69 18.89
CA GLU A 63 7.49 -15.59 19.80
C GLU A 63 8.49 -14.64 19.14
N VAL A 64 8.48 -13.37 19.56
CA VAL A 64 9.57 -12.42 19.26
C VAL A 64 10.38 -12.21 20.51
N ARG A 65 11.69 -12.45 20.42
CA ARG A 65 12.64 -12.14 21.49
C ARG A 65 13.53 -10.99 21.09
N VAL A 66 13.73 -10.04 22.01
CA VAL A 66 14.65 -8.91 21.85
C VAL A 66 15.74 -9.08 22.90
N ASP A 67 16.98 -9.26 22.46
CA ASP A 67 18.14 -9.59 23.31
C ASP A 67 17.88 -10.74 24.31
N GLY A 68 17.17 -11.77 23.82
CA GLY A 68 16.82 -12.96 24.58
C GLY A 68 15.57 -12.86 25.46
N ALA A 69 14.98 -11.66 25.63
CA ALA A 69 13.73 -11.49 26.37
C ALA A 69 12.51 -11.59 25.45
N THR A 70 11.55 -12.46 25.77
CA THR A 70 10.28 -12.54 25.02
C THR A 70 9.49 -11.24 25.18
N CYS A 71 9.21 -10.58 24.04
CA CYS A 71 8.48 -9.33 23.95
C CYS A 71 7.15 -9.47 23.19
N TRP A 72 6.94 -10.60 22.50
CA TRP A 72 5.68 -10.93 21.85
C TRP A 72 5.40 -12.44 21.98
N PRO A 73 4.16 -12.87 22.29
CA PRO A 73 2.98 -12.03 22.58
C PRO A 73 3.17 -11.18 23.84
N GLU A 74 2.41 -10.10 23.96
CA GLU A 74 2.42 -9.30 25.20
C GLU A 74 1.89 -10.16 26.37
N PRO A 75 2.48 -10.08 27.57
CA PRO A 75 2.14 -10.99 28.68
C PRO A 75 0.64 -11.04 29.05
N ASP A 76 -0.05 -9.92 28.90
CA ASP A 76 -1.47 -9.75 29.22
C ASP A 76 -2.37 -9.73 27.97
N SER A 77 -1.86 -10.18 26.81
CA SER A 77 -2.65 -10.20 25.57
C SER A 77 -3.83 -11.17 25.68
N SER A 78 -5.02 -10.68 25.35
CA SER A 78 -6.23 -11.50 25.24
C SER A 78 -6.33 -12.25 23.92
N PHE A 79 -5.43 -11.98 22.97
CA PHE A 79 -5.47 -12.61 21.65
C PHE A 79 -4.74 -13.96 21.64
N PRO A 80 -5.12 -14.90 20.75
CA PRO A 80 -4.40 -16.15 20.55
C PRO A 80 -2.92 -15.92 20.17
N PRO A 81 -2.02 -16.89 20.43
CA PRO A 81 -0.64 -16.82 19.95
C PRO A 81 -0.58 -16.58 18.43
N SER A 82 0.33 -15.71 18.00
CA SER A 82 0.58 -15.48 16.58
C SER A 82 1.20 -16.72 15.93
N VAL A 83 0.83 -16.96 14.69
CA VAL A 83 1.31 -18.11 13.92
C VAL A 83 1.84 -17.64 12.58
N ILE A 84 2.84 -18.36 12.06
CA ILE A 84 3.26 -18.28 10.67
C ILE A 84 2.61 -19.45 9.93
N ARG A 85 1.77 -19.13 8.95
CA ARG A 85 1.09 -20.13 8.11
C ARG A 85 1.77 -20.22 6.75
N THR A 86 2.51 -21.30 6.53
CA THR A 86 3.12 -21.59 5.23
C THR A 86 2.10 -22.21 4.29
N ARG A 87 2.34 -22.01 2.99
CA ARG A 87 1.63 -22.71 1.92
C ARG A 87 2.48 -23.88 1.43
N GLY A 88 1.88 -24.77 0.65
CA GLY A 88 2.56 -25.92 0.09
C GLY A 88 1.64 -26.70 -0.86
N PRO A 89 2.04 -27.91 -1.29
CA PRO A 89 1.29 -28.71 -2.24
C PRO A 89 -0.17 -28.99 -1.84
N GLU A 90 -0.48 -29.12 -0.55
CA GLU A 90 -1.84 -29.43 -0.07
C GLU A 90 -2.78 -28.22 -0.09
N THR A 91 -2.22 -27.01 -0.04
CA THR A 91 -2.98 -25.75 -0.04
C THR A 91 -2.82 -24.93 -1.31
N ALA A 92 -2.08 -25.45 -2.30
CA ALA A 92 -1.70 -24.72 -3.50
C ALA A 92 -2.90 -24.21 -4.33
N ASP A 93 -4.01 -24.95 -4.32
CA ASP A 93 -5.25 -24.67 -5.07
C ASP A 93 -6.28 -23.83 -4.28
N ARG A 94 -6.01 -23.51 -3.02
CA ARG A 94 -6.92 -22.76 -2.15
C ARG A 94 -6.31 -21.44 -1.71
N LEU A 95 -6.98 -20.34 -2.02
CA LEU A 95 -6.57 -19.01 -1.57
C LEU A 95 -7.74 -18.22 -0.98
N ARG A 96 -7.58 -17.75 0.26
CA ARG A 96 -8.49 -16.80 0.92
C ARG A 96 -7.73 -15.51 1.22
N VAL A 97 -8.09 -14.43 0.53
CA VAL A 97 -7.49 -13.11 0.74
C VAL A 97 -8.55 -12.17 1.31
N ILE A 98 -8.13 -11.34 2.27
CA ILE A 98 -8.85 -10.11 2.61
C ILE A 98 -8.06 -8.92 2.08
N PHE A 99 -8.75 -7.90 1.57
CA PHE A 99 -8.12 -6.70 1.05
C PHE A 99 -8.94 -5.46 1.38
N GLY A 100 -8.27 -4.30 1.40
CA GLY A 100 -8.93 -3.02 1.61
C GLY A 100 -7.94 -1.86 1.66
N SER A 101 -8.47 -0.65 1.78
CA SER A 101 -7.73 0.62 1.82
C SER A 101 -8.48 1.63 2.70
N CYS A 102 -7.91 2.82 2.84
CA CYS A 102 -8.56 3.97 3.47
C CYS A 102 -9.00 3.64 4.91
N ARG A 103 -8.05 3.15 5.71
CA ARG A 103 -8.29 2.87 7.14
C ARG A 103 -7.84 4.07 7.97
N TYR A 104 -8.79 4.94 8.28
CA TYR A 104 -8.53 6.01 9.24
C TYR A 104 -8.39 5.41 10.65
N PRO A 105 -7.36 5.73 11.44
CA PRO A 105 -7.20 5.13 12.78
C PRO A 105 -8.25 5.68 13.76
N LYS A 106 -8.55 4.92 14.83
CA LYS A 106 -9.40 5.38 15.94
C LYS A 106 -8.90 6.71 16.47
N THR A 107 -9.80 7.69 16.62
CA THR A 107 -9.40 9.06 16.93
C THR A 107 -9.44 9.39 18.41
N GLY A 108 -10.12 8.55 19.21
CA GLY A 108 -10.36 8.81 20.64
C GLY A 108 -11.39 9.92 20.88
N GLU A 109 -12.09 10.35 19.83
CA GLU A 109 -13.13 11.38 19.91
C GLU A 109 -14.47 10.76 19.50
N GLU A 110 -15.35 10.55 20.49
CA GLU A 110 -16.58 9.78 20.31
C GLU A 110 -17.44 10.23 19.11
N LYS A 111 -17.52 11.55 18.87
CA LYS A 111 -18.32 12.10 17.77
C LYS A 111 -17.73 11.74 16.40
N LEU A 112 -16.41 11.73 16.28
CA LEU A 112 -15.71 11.42 15.03
C LEU A 112 -15.68 9.91 14.81
N ASP A 113 -15.37 9.12 15.85
CA ASP A 113 -15.40 7.66 15.81
C ASP A 113 -16.81 7.15 15.45
N ARG A 114 -17.88 7.74 16.01
CA ARG A 114 -19.28 7.39 15.62
C ARG A 114 -19.58 7.69 14.15
N LYS A 115 -18.92 8.69 13.57
CA LYS A 115 -19.10 9.08 12.16
C LYS A 115 -18.34 8.12 11.23
N LEU A 116 -17.13 7.72 11.60
CA LEU A 116 -16.31 6.74 10.88
C LEU A 116 -16.94 5.35 10.91
N GLY A 117 -17.57 4.98 12.03
CA GLY A 117 -18.24 3.70 12.19
C GLY A 117 -17.36 2.68 12.91
N LEU A 118 -17.59 1.40 12.62
CA LEU A 118 -16.73 0.33 13.12
C LEU A 118 -15.56 0.14 12.17
N ASP A 119 -14.38 -0.08 12.73
CA ASP A 119 -13.22 -0.50 11.96
C ASP A 119 -13.39 -1.96 11.51
N ALA A 120 -13.39 -2.17 10.19
CA ALA A 120 -13.60 -3.49 9.63
C ALA A 120 -12.45 -4.47 9.98
N LEU A 121 -11.21 -4.01 10.11
CA LEU A 121 -10.10 -4.89 10.50
C LEU A 121 -10.16 -5.25 11.99
N ASP A 122 -10.63 -4.37 12.86
CA ASP A 122 -10.84 -4.71 14.27
C ASP A 122 -11.94 -5.75 14.44
N CYS A 123 -13.05 -5.55 13.73
CA CYS A 123 -14.15 -6.50 13.70
C CYS A 123 -13.68 -7.86 13.14
N TYR A 124 -12.78 -7.83 12.14
CA TYR A 124 -12.24 -9.04 11.56
C TYR A 124 -11.23 -9.74 12.49
N ALA A 125 -10.36 -9.00 13.16
CA ALA A 125 -9.45 -9.51 14.18
C ALA A 125 -10.22 -10.23 15.30
N THR A 126 -11.27 -9.58 15.82
CA THR A 126 -12.20 -10.19 16.78
C THR A 126 -12.83 -11.47 16.22
N ARG A 127 -13.30 -11.46 14.97
CA ARG A 127 -13.86 -12.67 14.35
C ARG A 127 -12.83 -13.82 14.26
N LEU A 128 -11.56 -13.51 14.00
CA LEU A 128 -10.51 -14.53 13.87
C LEU A 128 -10.22 -15.23 15.20
N THR A 129 -10.43 -14.59 16.35
CA THR A 129 -10.23 -15.25 17.66
C THR A 129 -11.20 -16.39 17.90
N ASP A 130 -12.36 -16.38 17.24
CA ASP A 130 -13.40 -17.41 17.35
C ASP A 130 -13.31 -18.49 16.24
N LEU A 131 -12.45 -18.28 15.24
CA LEU A 131 -12.30 -19.20 14.11
C LEU A 131 -11.08 -20.12 14.28
N PRO A 132 -11.16 -21.39 13.85
CA PRO A 132 -9.98 -22.22 13.77
C PRO A 132 -8.97 -21.63 12.77
N VAL A 133 -7.68 -21.76 13.09
CA VAL A 133 -6.56 -21.22 12.28
C VAL A 133 -6.62 -21.68 10.81
N SER A 134 -7.15 -22.87 10.54
CA SER A 134 -7.32 -23.43 9.18
C SER A 134 -8.30 -22.64 8.30
N GLU A 135 -9.16 -21.82 8.91
CA GLU A 135 -10.14 -20.95 8.25
C GLU A 135 -9.69 -19.48 8.15
N TRP A 136 -8.57 -19.11 8.77
CA TRP A 136 -8.06 -17.75 8.67
C TRP A 136 -7.66 -17.42 7.22
N PRO A 137 -7.69 -16.14 6.80
CA PRO A 137 -7.14 -15.73 5.51
C PRO A 137 -5.67 -16.13 5.37
N ASP A 138 -5.29 -16.42 4.13
CA ASP A 138 -3.91 -16.74 3.78
C ASP A 138 -3.07 -15.47 3.56
N ALA A 139 -3.70 -14.34 3.21
CA ALA A 139 -3.03 -13.04 3.12
C ALA A 139 -3.99 -11.86 3.38
N LEU A 140 -3.42 -10.76 3.89
CA LEU A 140 -4.02 -9.43 4.00
C LEU A 140 -3.35 -8.48 3.00
N LEU A 141 -4.13 -7.90 2.09
CA LEU A 141 -3.63 -6.94 1.09
C LEU A 141 -4.14 -5.54 1.39
N LEU A 142 -3.27 -4.63 1.81
CA LEU A 142 -3.63 -3.23 2.06
C LEU A 142 -3.23 -2.36 0.87
N LEU A 143 -4.23 -1.73 0.25
CA LEU A 143 -4.12 -1.11 -1.06
C LEU A 143 -4.03 0.42 -1.01
N GLY A 144 -3.57 0.99 0.09
CA GLY A 144 -3.36 2.43 0.23
C GLY A 144 -3.96 3.00 1.51
N ASP A 145 -3.52 4.21 1.86
CA ASP A 145 -3.97 5.00 3.00
C ASP A 145 -3.88 4.24 4.32
N GLN A 146 -2.70 3.65 4.56
CA GLN A 146 -2.39 3.00 5.83
C GLN A 146 -2.12 4.05 6.92
N VAL A 147 -1.64 5.23 6.52
CA VAL A 147 -1.53 6.45 7.34
C VAL A 147 -2.07 7.65 6.56
N TYR A 148 -2.53 8.66 7.30
CA TYR A 148 -2.97 9.95 6.74
C TYR A 148 -2.01 11.03 7.22
N ALA A 149 -1.19 11.57 6.31
CA ALA A 149 -0.13 12.53 6.60
C ALA A 149 -0.58 13.99 6.59
N ASP A 150 -1.79 14.25 6.12
CA ASP A 150 -2.41 15.55 5.87
C ASP A 150 -3.80 15.68 6.51
N GLU A 151 -4.57 14.60 6.55
CA GLU A 151 -5.83 14.53 7.30
C GLU A 151 -5.62 13.98 8.71
N LEU A 152 -4.83 14.67 9.53
CA LEU A 152 -4.44 14.16 10.85
C LEU A 152 -5.61 13.99 11.83
N THR A 153 -5.61 12.89 12.58
CA THR A 153 -6.49 12.74 13.75
C THR A 153 -6.26 13.88 14.75
N PRO A 154 -7.27 14.25 15.56
CA PRO A 154 -7.08 15.25 16.61
C PRO A 154 -5.92 14.92 17.56
N GLN A 155 -5.74 13.64 17.90
CA GLN A 155 -4.61 13.16 18.71
C GLN A 155 -3.27 13.36 17.98
N ALA A 156 -3.16 12.97 16.71
CA ALA A 156 -1.96 13.15 15.91
C ALA A 156 -1.59 14.64 15.77
N ARG A 157 -2.59 15.50 15.54
CA ARG A 157 -2.42 16.96 15.48
C ARG A 157 -1.95 17.55 16.81
N GLN A 158 -2.50 17.09 17.94
CA GLN A 158 -2.08 17.53 19.27
C GLN A 158 -0.63 17.13 19.55
N HIS A 159 -0.25 15.89 19.23
CA HIS A 159 1.12 15.42 19.40
C HIS A 159 2.11 16.20 18.52
N LEU A 160 1.73 16.45 17.27
CA LEU A 160 2.50 17.24 16.30
C LEU A 160 2.74 18.67 16.80
N SER A 161 1.68 19.37 17.22
CA SER A 161 1.75 20.75 17.72
C SER A 161 2.57 20.86 19.01
N GLY A 162 2.46 19.89 19.92
CA GLY A 162 3.24 19.82 21.15
C GLY A 162 4.75 19.69 20.88
N ARG A 163 5.15 18.79 19.97
CA ARG A 163 6.56 18.60 19.59
C ARG A 163 7.15 19.83 18.89
N ARG A 164 6.40 20.46 18.00
CA ARG A 164 6.87 21.65 17.26
C ARG A 164 7.02 22.88 18.15
N SER A 165 6.17 23.02 19.17
CA SER A 165 6.26 24.11 20.16
C SER A 165 7.53 24.05 21.00
N ALA A 166 8.14 22.87 21.16
CA ALA A 166 9.42 22.69 21.85
C ALA A 166 10.64 23.08 20.98
N GLY A 167 10.52 23.10 19.64
CA GLY A 167 11.59 23.41 18.70
C GLY A 167 11.56 24.86 18.19
N LYS A 168 12.24 25.79 18.87
CA LYS A 168 12.11 27.26 18.66
C LYS A 168 12.64 27.85 17.33
N ARG A 169 12.97 27.08 16.28
CA ARG A 169 13.53 27.65 15.03
C ARG A 169 13.00 27.11 13.68
N SER A 170 12.41 25.91 13.60
CA SER A 170 11.87 25.36 12.33
C SER A 170 10.34 25.43 12.20
N ALA A 171 9.62 25.68 13.30
CA ALA A 171 8.16 25.64 13.35
C ALA A 171 7.46 26.65 12.42
N ASN A 172 8.09 27.80 12.14
CA ASN A 172 7.48 28.87 11.32
C ASN A 172 7.45 28.60 9.80
N ARG A 173 7.98 27.45 9.32
CA ARG A 173 7.99 27.11 7.89
C ARG A 173 7.21 25.83 7.54
N ARG A 174 6.60 25.16 8.52
CA ARG A 174 5.87 23.90 8.34
C ARG A 174 4.37 24.12 8.60
N PRO A 175 3.46 23.58 7.78
CA PRO A 175 2.02 23.71 8.01
C PRO A 175 1.61 22.95 9.27
N PRO A 176 0.71 23.50 10.12
CA PRO A 176 0.40 22.97 11.45
C PRO A 176 -0.31 21.61 11.45
N ASP A 177 -0.92 21.25 10.33
CA ASP A 177 -1.76 20.09 10.07
C ASP A 177 -1.13 19.09 9.10
N GLU A 178 0.13 19.30 8.72
CA GLU A 178 0.84 18.46 7.75
C GLU A 178 2.06 17.80 8.43
N VAL A 179 2.25 16.50 8.21
CA VAL A 179 3.47 15.78 8.59
C VAL A 179 4.60 16.11 7.61
N VAL A 180 5.81 16.34 8.12
CA VAL A 180 6.96 16.83 7.32
C VAL A 180 8.25 16.06 7.63
N SER A 181 8.43 15.49 8.83
CA SER A 181 9.66 14.74 9.16
C SER A 181 9.43 13.25 9.38
N PHE A 182 10.49 12.45 9.22
CA PHE A 182 10.42 11.01 9.42
C PHE A 182 9.94 10.65 10.84
N SER A 183 10.44 11.35 11.87
CA SER A 183 9.96 11.21 13.25
C SER A 183 8.46 11.50 13.46
N GLU A 184 7.85 12.34 12.60
CA GLU A 184 6.42 12.63 12.63
C GLU A 184 5.64 11.47 11.96
N TYR A 185 6.15 10.92 10.84
CA TYR A 185 5.66 9.68 10.23
C TYR A 185 5.71 8.47 11.17
N VAL A 186 6.81 8.29 11.92
CA VAL A 186 6.91 7.25 12.96
C VAL A 186 5.75 7.35 13.95
N GLY A 187 5.31 8.57 14.28
CA GLY A 187 4.15 8.80 15.13
C GLY A 187 2.84 8.30 14.50
N LEU A 188 2.64 8.50 13.20
CA LEU A 188 1.47 8.00 12.48
C LEU A 188 1.43 6.47 12.51
N TYR A 189 2.53 5.81 12.13
CA TYR A 189 2.61 4.34 12.12
C TYR A 189 2.40 3.74 13.51
N ARG A 190 2.98 4.32 14.56
CA ARG A 190 2.74 3.88 15.94
C ARG A 190 1.29 4.04 16.36
N HIS A 191 0.60 5.09 15.88
CA HIS A 191 -0.82 5.28 16.16
C HIS A 191 -1.69 4.27 15.40
N THR A 192 -1.45 4.07 14.10
CA THR A 192 -2.29 3.18 13.28
C THR A 192 -2.08 1.69 13.58
N TRP A 193 -0.83 1.25 13.77
CA TRP A 193 -0.48 -0.17 13.97
C TRP A 193 -0.32 -0.55 15.45
N GLY A 194 -0.34 0.43 16.35
CA GLY A 194 -0.29 0.19 17.80
C GLY A 194 -1.64 -0.20 18.40
N ASP A 195 -2.73 -0.08 17.64
CA ASP A 195 -4.07 -0.55 18.01
C ASP A 195 -4.04 -2.07 18.25
N PRO A 196 -4.46 -2.60 19.43
CA PRO A 196 -4.24 -4.01 19.79
C PRO A 196 -4.75 -5.03 18.77
N GLU A 197 -5.96 -4.83 18.24
CA GLU A 197 -6.56 -5.67 17.21
C GLU A 197 -5.73 -5.68 15.93
N ILE A 198 -5.25 -4.51 15.51
CA ILE A 198 -4.43 -4.35 14.30
C ILE A 198 -3.05 -4.92 14.50
N ARG A 199 -2.42 -4.64 15.64
CA ARG A 199 -1.11 -5.19 15.98
C ARG A 199 -1.16 -6.71 15.97
N TRP A 200 -2.23 -7.30 16.50
CA TRP A 200 -2.41 -8.74 16.48
C TRP A 200 -2.71 -9.29 15.08
N ILE A 201 -3.63 -8.70 14.29
CA ILE A 201 -3.91 -9.23 12.95
C ILE A 201 -2.67 -9.15 12.04
N LEU A 202 -1.91 -8.05 12.13
CA LEU A 202 -0.64 -7.86 11.42
C LEU A 202 0.43 -8.87 11.87
N SER A 203 0.40 -9.34 13.11
CA SER A 203 1.36 -10.34 13.60
C SER A 203 1.14 -11.75 13.05
N THR A 204 -0.04 -12.04 12.51
CA THR A 204 -0.45 -13.43 12.25
C THR A 204 -0.96 -13.67 10.83
N LEU A 205 -1.40 -12.62 10.14
CA LEU A 205 -1.73 -12.68 8.72
C LEU A 205 -0.54 -12.18 7.89
N PRO A 206 -0.06 -12.96 6.91
CA PRO A 206 0.91 -12.49 5.93
C PRO A 206 0.37 -11.23 5.23
N THR A 207 1.08 -10.12 5.34
CA THR A 207 0.56 -8.82 4.91
C THR A 207 1.41 -8.20 3.80
N ALA A 208 0.77 -7.87 2.68
CA ALA A 208 1.34 -7.08 1.59
C ALA A 208 0.70 -5.69 1.56
N MET A 209 1.49 -4.66 1.24
CA MET A 209 1.02 -3.28 1.26
C MET A 209 1.51 -2.47 0.05
N ILE A 210 0.67 -1.59 -0.46
CA ILE A 210 1.07 -0.47 -1.33
C ILE A 210 0.45 0.81 -0.74
N PHE A 211 1.18 1.93 -0.81
CA PHE A 211 0.67 3.23 -0.37
C PHE A 211 -0.37 3.83 -1.32
N ASP A 212 -1.09 4.85 -0.87
CA ASP A 212 -1.77 5.81 -1.72
C ASP A 212 -1.22 7.23 -1.52
N ASP A 213 -1.96 8.24 -1.96
CA ASP A 213 -1.60 9.63 -1.74
C ASP A 213 -1.62 10.05 -0.28
N HIS A 214 -2.61 9.70 0.55
CA HIS A 214 -2.62 10.18 1.94
C HIS A 214 -1.43 9.68 2.77
N ASP A 215 -0.75 8.61 2.33
CA ASP A 215 0.55 8.22 2.91
C ASP A 215 1.63 9.29 2.70
N ILE A 216 1.53 10.08 1.63
CA ILE A 216 2.39 11.24 1.37
C ILE A 216 1.63 12.53 1.65
N ARG A 217 0.64 12.87 0.83
CA ARG A 217 -0.29 14.00 0.91
C ARG A 217 -1.37 13.79 -0.16
N ASP A 218 -2.62 14.14 0.13
CA ASP A 218 -3.72 14.25 -0.84
C ASP A 218 -3.27 14.92 -2.15
N ASP A 219 -3.77 14.38 -3.27
CA ASP A 219 -3.40 14.70 -4.65
C ASP A 219 -1.93 14.37 -5.04
N TRP A 220 -1.24 13.52 -4.28
CA TRP A 220 0.17 13.26 -4.57
C TRP A 220 0.36 12.72 -5.99
N ASN A 221 1.14 13.49 -6.76
CA ASN A 221 1.42 13.25 -8.17
C ASN A 221 0.16 13.27 -9.07
N THR A 222 -0.86 14.07 -8.75
CA THR A 222 -2.04 14.26 -9.63
C THR A 222 -1.65 14.84 -10.99
N SER A 223 -0.69 15.77 -11.06
CA SER A 223 -0.22 16.35 -12.33
C SER A 223 1.12 17.09 -12.24
N ALA A 224 1.70 17.42 -13.40
CA ALA A 224 2.92 18.24 -13.48
C ALA A 224 2.74 19.64 -12.88
N THR A 225 1.56 20.24 -13.06
CA THR A 225 1.23 21.55 -12.48
C THR A 225 1.20 21.46 -10.96
N TRP A 226 0.49 20.46 -10.42
CA TRP A 226 0.45 20.20 -8.98
C TRP A 226 1.87 19.95 -8.43
N ARG A 227 2.66 19.12 -9.12
CA ARG A 227 4.04 18.80 -8.73
C ARG A 227 4.93 20.04 -8.71
N ALA A 228 4.81 20.93 -9.68
CA ALA A 228 5.54 22.20 -9.70
C ALA A 228 5.12 23.14 -8.55
N GLU A 229 3.82 23.22 -8.24
CA GLU A 229 3.29 24.06 -7.17
C GLU A 229 3.69 23.57 -5.78
N ILE A 230 3.60 22.26 -5.53
CA ILE A 230 3.98 21.69 -4.23
C ILE A 230 5.50 21.72 -4.04
N ASN A 231 6.31 21.50 -5.10
CA ASN A 231 7.77 21.61 -5.04
C ASN A 231 8.26 23.02 -4.70
N ALA A 232 7.44 24.06 -4.93
CA ALA A 232 7.76 25.43 -4.52
C ALA A 232 7.59 25.64 -3.00
N GLN A 233 6.94 24.73 -2.28
CA GLN A 233 6.76 24.85 -0.84
C GLN A 233 8.06 24.56 -0.08
N PRO A 234 8.44 25.39 0.91
CA PRO A 234 9.75 25.30 1.58
C PRO A 234 9.91 24.04 2.45
N TRP A 235 8.83 23.31 2.71
CA TRP A 235 8.79 22.10 3.55
C TRP A 235 8.63 20.82 2.73
N TRP A 236 8.27 20.91 1.45
CA TRP A 236 7.89 19.74 0.66
C TRP A 236 9.06 18.75 0.50
N ARG A 237 10.27 19.25 0.25
CA ARG A 237 11.47 18.40 0.10
C ARG A 237 11.72 17.54 1.36
N ASP A 238 11.51 18.10 2.54
CA ASP A 238 11.64 17.33 3.80
C ASP A 238 10.56 16.25 3.87
N ARG A 239 9.31 16.62 3.54
CA ARG A 239 8.17 15.69 3.58
C ARG A 239 8.30 14.54 2.62
N ILE A 240 8.53 14.81 1.33
CA ILE A 240 8.57 13.75 0.32
C ILE A 240 9.67 12.73 0.64
N ARG A 241 10.82 13.21 1.14
CA ARG A 241 11.89 12.35 1.66
C ARG A 241 11.44 11.50 2.83
N ALA A 242 10.83 12.14 3.83
CA ALA A 242 10.35 11.46 5.02
C ALA A 242 9.26 10.43 4.72
N GLY A 243 8.31 10.77 3.86
CA GLY A 243 7.20 9.91 3.45
C GLY A 243 7.69 8.68 2.69
N LEU A 244 8.48 8.86 1.63
CA LEU A 244 9.05 7.75 0.86
C LEU A 244 9.99 6.88 1.70
N ALA A 245 10.84 7.46 2.55
CA ALA A 245 11.67 6.71 3.48
C ALA A 245 10.82 5.91 4.48
N SER A 246 9.73 6.48 5.00
CA SER A 246 8.83 5.78 5.91
C SER A 246 8.08 4.65 5.21
N TYR A 247 7.58 4.87 3.98
CA TYR A 247 6.97 3.84 3.18
C TYR A 247 7.94 2.68 2.92
N TRP A 248 9.20 2.98 2.59
CA TRP A 248 10.21 1.96 2.37
C TRP A 248 10.44 1.08 3.60
N VAL A 249 10.65 1.69 4.77
CA VAL A 249 10.93 0.98 6.04
C VAL A 249 9.72 0.20 6.56
N TYR A 250 8.54 0.83 6.58
CA TYR A 250 7.36 0.24 7.21
C TYR A 250 6.63 -0.72 6.25
N GLN A 251 6.52 -0.38 4.97
CA GLN A 251 5.66 -1.12 4.03
C GLN A 251 6.46 -1.91 2.99
N HIS A 252 7.30 -1.25 2.19
CA HIS A 252 7.90 -1.85 0.99
C HIS A 252 8.84 -3.02 1.30
N LEU A 253 9.78 -2.85 2.23
CA LEU A 253 10.77 -3.88 2.56
C LEU A 253 10.11 -5.23 2.91
N GLY A 254 8.98 -5.20 3.60
CA GLY A 254 8.25 -6.41 3.96
C GLY A 254 7.49 -7.06 2.80
N ASN A 255 7.33 -6.40 1.66
CA ASN A 255 6.69 -7.02 0.49
C ASN A 255 7.65 -7.96 -0.26
N LEU A 256 8.95 -7.73 -0.12
CA LEU A 256 10.00 -8.48 -0.80
C LEU A 256 10.20 -9.84 -0.12
N SER A 257 10.40 -10.87 -0.94
CA SER A 257 10.83 -12.19 -0.46
C SER A 257 12.24 -12.12 0.14
N PRO A 258 12.62 -13.06 1.02
CA PRO A 258 14.00 -13.10 1.53
C PRO A 258 15.07 -13.11 0.44
N THR A 259 14.83 -13.81 -0.67
CA THR A 259 15.75 -13.83 -1.82
C THR A 259 15.85 -12.48 -2.54
N GLU A 260 14.73 -11.76 -2.68
CA GLU A 260 14.77 -10.41 -3.25
C GLU A 260 15.52 -9.45 -2.33
N LEU A 261 15.29 -9.52 -1.01
CA LEU A 261 16.02 -8.72 -0.01
C LEU A 261 17.53 -8.98 -0.05
N ASP A 262 17.95 -10.23 -0.20
CA ASP A 262 19.37 -10.59 -0.33
C ASP A 262 20.02 -9.94 -1.57
N SER A 263 19.24 -9.64 -2.61
CA SER A 263 19.67 -9.00 -3.84
C SER A 263 19.38 -7.49 -3.93
N ASP A 264 18.71 -6.92 -2.92
CA ASP A 264 18.31 -5.51 -2.94
C ASP A 264 19.47 -4.60 -2.49
N ASP A 265 20.04 -3.87 -3.44
CA ASP A 265 21.21 -3.03 -3.21
C ASP A 265 21.03 -2.00 -2.08
N ASP A 266 19.84 -1.43 -1.95
CA ASP A 266 19.59 -0.38 -0.95
C ASP A 266 19.42 -0.98 0.45
N TYR A 267 18.75 -2.13 0.56
CA TYR A 267 18.68 -2.89 1.80
C TYR A 267 20.05 -3.38 2.25
N GLN A 268 20.87 -3.91 1.34
CA GLN A 268 22.24 -4.34 1.67
C GLN A 268 23.11 -3.17 2.15
N LYS A 269 22.99 -1.97 1.55
CA LYS A 269 23.67 -0.77 2.06
C LYS A 269 23.23 -0.39 3.47
N VAL A 270 21.93 -0.49 3.76
CA VAL A 270 21.40 -0.22 5.11
C VAL A 270 21.93 -1.21 6.13
N LEU A 271 21.98 -2.51 5.80
CA LEU A 271 22.54 -3.53 6.69
C LEU A 271 24.05 -3.38 6.91
N ALA A 272 24.78 -2.88 5.91
CA ALA A 272 26.22 -2.66 6.00
C ALA A 272 26.60 -1.33 6.66
N ALA A 273 25.64 -0.43 6.89
CA ALA A 273 25.90 0.88 7.46
C ALA A 273 26.15 0.81 8.97
N ASP A 274 27.19 1.52 9.42
CA ASP A 274 27.41 1.77 10.85
C ASP A 274 26.68 3.08 11.25
N GLY A 275 25.70 2.96 12.15
CA GLY A 275 24.96 4.11 12.71
C GLY A 275 23.67 4.46 11.97
N ASP A 276 23.29 5.75 12.00
CA ASP A 276 22.04 6.24 11.43
C ASP A 276 22.03 6.17 9.90
N CYS A 277 21.11 5.37 9.35
CA CYS A 277 20.94 5.15 7.91
C CYS A 277 20.15 6.26 7.20
N TRP A 278 19.71 7.32 7.90
CA TRP A 278 18.94 8.41 7.30
C TRP A 278 19.54 8.99 6.01
N PRO A 279 20.86 9.22 5.86
CA PRO A 279 21.43 9.71 4.61
C PRO A 279 21.14 8.79 3.41
N LEU A 280 21.20 7.47 3.61
CA LEU A 280 20.90 6.47 2.58
C LEU A 280 19.42 6.50 2.20
N LEU A 281 18.54 6.60 3.19
CA LEU A 281 17.09 6.66 2.95
C LEU A 281 16.66 7.98 2.31
N ALA A 282 17.35 9.09 2.62
CA ALA A 282 17.10 10.37 1.97
C ALA A 282 17.52 10.34 0.48
N GLU A 283 18.63 9.67 0.15
CA GLU A 283 19.05 9.45 -1.25
C GLU A 283 18.09 8.51 -1.99
N LEU A 284 17.65 7.43 -1.33
CA LEU A 284 16.63 6.53 -1.87
C LEU A 284 15.36 7.29 -2.21
N ALA A 285 14.88 8.12 -1.28
CA ALA A 285 13.68 8.92 -1.51
C ALA A 285 13.86 9.96 -2.62
N ASP A 286 15.03 10.60 -2.73
CA ASP A 286 15.32 11.51 -3.84
C ASP A 286 15.27 10.78 -5.20
N ARG A 287 15.82 9.56 -5.27
CA ARG A 287 15.76 8.73 -6.49
C ARG A 287 14.33 8.29 -6.81
N ALA A 288 13.54 7.91 -5.81
CA ALA A 288 12.13 7.52 -5.99
C ALA A 288 11.24 8.70 -6.41
N ASP A 289 11.52 9.92 -5.96
CA ASP A 289 10.76 11.10 -6.40
C ASP A 289 11.18 11.58 -7.81
N SER A 290 12.46 11.44 -8.16
CA SER A 290 13.00 11.92 -9.43
C SER A 290 12.45 11.20 -10.66
N GLU A 291 12.15 11.96 -11.72
CA GLU A 291 11.82 11.43 -13.06
C GLU A 291 13.03 11.63 -13.97
N VAL A 292 13.54 10.53 -14.52
CA VAL A 292 14.71 10.52 -15.42
C VAL A 292 14.34 9.70 -16.65
N ASP A 293 14.43 10.32 -17.83
CA ASP A 293 14.17 9.68 -19.13
C ASP A 293 12.79 8.97 -19.23
N GLY A 294 11.78 9.49 -18.53
CA GLY A 294 10.42 8.94 -18.54
C GLY A 294 10.21 7.75 -17.60
N ASP A 295 11.09 7.56 -16.63
CA ASP A 295 10.99 6.53 -15.58
C ASP A 295 11.33 7.11 -14.19
N LYS A 296 10.88 6.42 -13.13
CA LYS A 296 11.34 6.64 -11.75
C LYS A 296 12.64 5.91 -11.47
N GLY A 297 13.42 6.42 -10.53
CA GLY A 297 14.69 5.83 -10.11
C GLY A 297 14.56 4.52 -9.34
N LEU A 298 13.38 4.24 -8.75
CA LEU A 298 13.06 3.01 -8.03
C LEU A 298 11.73 2.43 -8.52
N ARG A 299 11.53 1.14 -8.24
CA ARG A 299 10.28 0.40 -8.50
C ARG A 299 9.72 -0.08 -7.18
N PHE A 300 8.50 0.32 -6.84
CA PHE A 300 7.81 -0.23 -5.67
C PHE A 300 6.82 -1.36 -6.01
N SER A 301 6.47 -1.53 -7.30
CA SER A 301 5.73 -2.71 -7.75
C SER A 301 6.47 -4.01 -7.45
N PHE A 302 5.73 -5.04 -7.02
CA PHE A 302 6.28 -6.33 -6.61
C PHE A 302 5.34 -7.49 -6.96
N ARG A 303 5.86 -8.71 -6.89
CA ARG A 303 5.12 -9.95 -7.15
C ARG A 303 5.15 -10.84 -5.91
N TRP A 304 4.05 -11.53 -5.66
CA TRP A 304 3.98 -12.58 -4.65
C TRP A 304 3.18 -13.76 -5.18
N ASP A 305 3.83 -14.91 -5.34
CA ASP A 305 3.13 -16.15 -5.68
C ASP A 305 2.56 -16.82 -4.43
N LEU A 306 1.27 -17.14 -4.48
CA LEU A 306 0.46 -17.67 -3.38
C LEU A 306 -0.06 -19.05 -3.77
N GLY A 307 0.86 -19.99 -4.04
CA GLY A 307 0.53 -21.29 -4.63
C GLY A 307 0.20 -21.15 -6.12
N ARG A 308 -0.96 -21.65 -6.56
CA ARG A 308 -1.44 -21.52 -7.94
C ARG A 308 -2.11 -20.17 -8.25
N SER A 309 -1.92 -19.18 -7.37
CA SER A 309 -2.39 -17.82 -7.57
C SER A 309 -1.20 -16.87 -7.58
N ARG A 310 -1.24 -15.81 -8.38
CA ARG A 310 -0.18 -14.81 -8.45
C ARG A 310 -0.72 -13.43 -8.13
N LEU A 311 -0.13 -12.74 -7.16
CA LEU A 311 -0.31 -11.32 -6.94
C LEU A 311 0.77 -10.54 -7.70
N VAL A 312 0.35 -9.57 -8.51
CA VAL A 312 1.19 -8.51 -9.06
C VAL A 312 0.68 -7.19 -8.48
N MET A 313 1.41 -6.62 -7.53
CA MET A 313 1.07 -5.32 -6.94
C MET A 313 1.70 -4.21 -7.78
N VAL A 314 0.87 -3.28 -8.23
CA VAL A 314 1.23 -2.15 -9.07
C VAL A 314 1.23 -0.87 -8.24
N ASP A 315 2.36 -0.18 -8.24
CA ASP A 315 2.46 1.19 -7.73
C ASP A 315 1.82 2.15 -8.74
N SER A 316 0.68 2.73 -8.38
CA SER A 316 -0.06 3.71 -9.20
C SER A 316 0.10 5.15 -8.73
N ARG A 317 1.04 5.44 -7.81
CA ARG A 317 1.27 6.77 -7.24
C ARG A 317 2.68 7.27 -7.46
N ASN A 318 3.69 6.56 -6.96
CA ASN A 318 5.08 6.98 -7.16
C ASN A 318 5.53 6.70 -8.59
N ALA A 319 5.13 5.59 -9.21
CA ALA A 319 5.53 5.24 -10.58
C ALA A 319 5.06 6.23 -11.68
N ARG A 320 4.17 7.17 -11.35
CA ARG A 320 3.63 8.16 -12.29
C ARG A 320 4.74 9.01 -12.92
N ILE A 321 4.60 9.26 -14.21
CA ILE A 321 5.45 10.16 -14.99
C ILE A 321 4.62 11.35 -15.44
N LEU A 322 5.08 12.53 -15.07
CA LEU A 322 4.36 13.79 -15.23
C LEU A 322 5.20 14.82 -16.01
N ASP A 323 6.52 14.67 -16.00
CA ASP A 323 7.45 15.53 -16.72
C ASP A 323 7.50 15.17 -18.22
N GLY A 324 7.98 16.08 -19.06
CA GLY A 324 8.20 15.82 -20.49
C GLY A 324 6.96 15.87 -21.39
N GLY A 325 5.77 16.15 -20.83
CA GLY A 325 4.54 16.39 -21.60
C GLY A 325 3.75 15.13 -21.96
N GLU A 326 4.30 13.94 -21.70
CA GLU A 326 3.55 12.68 -21.67
C GLU A 326 3.17 12.37 -20.22
N ARG A 327 1.90 12.01 -19.98
CA ARG A 327 1.43 11.60 -18.66
C ARG A 327 1.27 10.09 -18.65
N LYS A 328 1.93 9.41 -17.73
CA LYS A 328 1.85 7.95 -17.62
C LYS A 328 1.56 7.57 -16.17
N MET A 329 0.70 6.56 -15.98
CA MET A 329 0.45 6.00 -14.66
C MET A 329 1.70 5.28 -14.13
N LEU A 330 2.42 4.62 -15.04
CA LEU A 330 3.71 3.97 -14.78
C LEU A 330 4.72 4.41 -15.86
N GLY A 331 5.98 4.58 -15.49
CA GLY A 331 7.08 4.64 -16.44
C GLY A 331 7.17 3.37 -17.30
N ASP A 332 7.75 3.48 -18.50
CA ASP A 332 7.75 2.40 -19.48
C ASP A 332 8.52 1.17 -19.00
N ARG A 333 9.59 1.37 -18.22
CA ARG A 333 10.38 0.28 -17.64
C ARG A 333 9.59 -0.50 -16.60
N GLU A 334 8.87 0.20 -15.72
CA GLU A 334 8.05 -0.44 -14.70
C GLU A 334 6.84 -1.15 -15.31
N PHE A 335 6.18 -0.52 -16.29
CA PHE A 335 5.08 -1.16 -17.01
C PHE A 335 5.56 -2.44 -17.73
N ALA A 336 6.72 -2.40 -18.41
CA ALA A 336 7.29 -3.58 -19.05
C ALA A 336 7.59 -4.70 -18.04
N TRP A 337 8.00 -4.36 -16.81
CA TRP A 337 8.16 -5.34 -15.75
C TRP A 337 6.82 -5.98 -15.34
N VAL A 338 5.74 -5.19 -15.24
CA VAL A 338 4.38 -5.71 -14.96
C VAL A 338 3.94 -6.67 -16.08
N GLU A 339 4.14 -6.28 -17.34
CA GLU A 339 3.85 -7.13 -18.51
C GLU A 339 4.63 -8.45 -18.46
N GLN A 340 5.90 -8.41 -18.05
CA GLN A 340 6.69 -9.64 -17.86
C GLN A 340 6.09 -10.54 -16.78
N GLN A 341 5.58 -10.01 -15.67
CA GLN A 341 4.99 -10.82 -14.60
C GLN A 341 3.69 -11.52 -15.00
N VAL A 342 3.02 -11.03 -16.05
CA VAL A 342 1.77 -11.62 -16.58
C VAL A 342 1.96 -12.31 -17.93
N SER A 343 3.18 -12.31 -18.47
CA SER A 343 3.48 -12.89 -19.80
C SER A 343 3.43 -14.43 -19.80
N ASP A 344 3.83 -15.06 -18.69
CA ASP A 344 3.74 -16.50 -18.46
C ASP A 344 2.92 -16.78 -17.20
N LEU A 345 1.72 -17.28 -17.43
CA LEU A 345 0.74 -17.67 -16.40
C LEU A 345 0.58 -19.19 -16.33
N SER A 346 1.52 -19.96 -16.91
CA SER A 346 1.48 -21.41 -16.84
C SER A 346 1.47 -21.88 -15.38
N GLY A 347 0.46 -22.66 -15.00
CA GLY A 347 0.27 -23.12 -13.62
C GLY A 347 -0.35 -22.11 -12.66
N VAL A 348 -0.77 -20.93 -13.15
CA VAL A 348 -1.51 -19.92 -12.38
C VAL A 348 -3.00 -20.03 -12.72
N ASP A 349 -3.82 -20.44 -11.77
CA ASP A 349 -5.27 -20.51 -11.90
C ASP A 349 -5.93 -19.13 -11.72
N HIS A 350 -5.34 -18.29 -10.86
CA HIS A 350 -5.89 -16.98 -10.50
C HIS A 350 -4.81 -15.90 -10.52
N LEU A 351 -4.95 -14.93 -11.43
CA LEU A 351 -4.13 -13.73 -11.43
C LEU A 351 -4.83 -12.63 -10.61
N ILE A 352 -4.09 -12.03 -9.68
CA ILE A 352 -4.52 -10.91 -8.85
C ILE A 352 -3.63 -9.72 -9.19
N ILE A 353 -4.23 -8.61 -9.61
CA ILE A 353 -3.52 -7.35 -9.84
C ILE A 353 -3.95 -6.39 -8.74
N GLY A 354 -3.04 -6.02 -7.85
CA GLY A 354 -3.30 -4.98 -6.85
C GLY A 354 -2.90 -3.61 -7.40
N SER A 355 -3.70 -2.58 -7.13
CA SER A 355 -3.43 -1.19 -7.51
C SER A 355 -4.13 -0.31 -6.50
N SER A 356 -3.51 0.78 -6.03
CA SER A 356 -4.19 1.66 -5.07
C SER A 356 -5.44 2.29 -5.68
N LEU A 357 -5.34 2.65 -6.96
CA LEU A 357 -6.41 3.24 -7.74
C LEU A 357 -7.17 2.19 -8.57
N PRO A 358 -8.51 2.28 -8.68
CA PRO A 358 -9.27 1.36 -9.51
C PRO A 358 -9.00 1.58 -10.99
N TRP A 359 -8.85 0.46 -11.70
CA TRP A 359 -8.72 0.42 -13.15
C TRP A 359 -10.06 0.76 -13.82
N LEU A 360 -11.15 0.12 -13.38
CA LEU A 360 -12.51 0.38 -13.88
C LEU A 360 -13.34 1.17 -12.89
N LEU A 361 -13.77 2.36 -13.30
CA LEU A 361 -14.69 3.22 -12.56
C LEU A 361 -16.14 3.04 -13.04
N PRO A 362 -17.14 3.63 -12.33
CA PRO A 362 -18.46 3.82 -12.93
C PRO A 362 -18.31 4.49 -14.30
N PRO A 363 -18.93 3.98 -15.38
CA PRO A 363 -18.61 4.37 -16.76
C PRO A 363 -18.56 5.89 -17.00
N ALA A 364 -19.61 6.61 -16.58
CA ALA A 364 -19.68 8.06 -16.74
C ALA A 364 -18.56 8.82 -16.02
N LEU A 365 -18.07 8.32 -14.87
CA LEU A 365 -16.93 8.94 -14.18
C LEU A 365 -15.62 8.65 -14.92
N GLY A 366 -15.45 7.44 -15.44
CA GLY A 366 -14.32 7.09 -16.30
C GLY A 366 -14.25 7.99 -17.54
N ASP A 367 -15.36 8.16 -18.25
CA ASP A 367 -15.44 9.00 -19.45
C ASP A 367 -15.16 10.48 -19.16
N VAL A 368 -15.65 10.99 -18.03
CA VAL A 368 -15.34 12.36 -17.58
C VAL A 368 -13.84 12.54 -17.36
N GLN A 369 -13.15 11.56 -16.75
CA GLN A 369 -11.70 11.61 -16.58
C GLN A 369 -10.95 11.61 -17.91
N ILE A 370 -11.37 10.78 -18.88
CA ILE A 370 -10.77 10.73 -20.23
C ILE A 370 -10.96 12.06 -20.97
N VAL A 371 -12.18 12.62 -20.95
CA VAL A 371 -12.47 13.91 -21.58
C VAL A 371 -11.69 15.04 -20.91
N ASN A 372 -11.58 15.00 -19.59
CA ASN A 372 -10.79 15.95 -18.83
C ASN A 372 -9.30 15.87 -19.19
N GLU A 373 -8.72 14.68 -19.31
CA GLU A 373 -7.32 14.51 -19.71
C GLU A 373 -7.04 15.14 -21.07
N ILE A 374 -7.90 14.89 -22.08
CA ILE A 374 -7.81 15.54 -23.39
C ILE A 374 -7.89 17.06 -23.26
N ALA A 375 -8.77 17.56 -22.39
CA ALA A 375 -8.90 19.00 -22.16
C ALA A 375 -7.65 19.60 -21.49
N ALA A 376 -7.10 18.93 -20.48
CA ALA A 376 -5.92 19.32 -19.72
C ALA A 376 -4.62 19.26 -20.57
N GLY A 377 -4.57 18.37 -21.57
CA GLY A 377 -3.48 18.28 -22.54
C GLY A 377 -3.46 19.40 -23.59
N ARG A 378 -4.49 20.25 -23.68
CA ARG A 378 -4.54 21.37 -24.63
C ARG A 378 -3.67 22.55 -24.18
N GLN A 379 -3.24 23.38 -25.11
CA GLN A 379 -2.56 24.64 -24.79
C GLN A 379 -3.55 25.76 -24.40
N GLY A 380 -3.04 26.78 -23.72
CA GLY A 380 -3.77 28.01 -23.40
C GLY A 380 -4.86 27.83 -22.32
N LEU A 381 -5.90 28.66 -22.40
CA LEU A 381 -6.97 28.73 -21.37
C LEU A 381 -7.72 27.40 -21.18
N ARG A 382 -7.91 26.64 -22.27
CA ARG A 382 -8.62 25.34 -22.21
C ARG A 382 -7.83 24.30 -21.40
N GLY A 383 -6.51 24.22 -21.62
CA GLY A 383 -5.62 23.39 -20.82
C GLY A 383 -5.64 23.75 -19.35
N ARG A 384 -5.47 25.05 -19.05
CA ARG A 384 -5.48 25.55 -17.68
C ARG A 384 -6.79 25.29 -16.95
N LEU A 385 -7.93 25.42 -17.64
CA LEU A 385 -9.24 25.10 -17.07
C LEU A 385 -9.41 23.59 -16.84
N GLY A 386 -9.00 22.76 -17.81
CA GLY A 386 -9.02 21.30 -17.68
C GLY A 386 -8.18 20.83 -16.50
N GLU A 387 -6.98 21.38 -16.35
CA GLU A 387 -6.06 21.09 -15.25
C GLU A 387 -6.63 21.55 -13.89
N LYS A 388 -7.28 22.72 -13.84
CA LYS A 388 -7.97 23.17 -12.62
C LYS A 388 -9.14 22.25 -12.24
N ILE A 389 -9.89 21.74 -13.23
CA ILE A 389 -10.96 20.77 -12.99
C ILE A 389 -10.37 19.43 -12.52
N ARG A 390 -9.23 19.02 -13.09
CA ARG A 390 -8.54 17.77 -12.72
C ARG A 390 -8.20 17.73 -11.24
N GLN A 391 -7.49 18.77 -10.77
CA GLN A 391 -7.06 18.89 -9.38
C GLN A 391 -8.23 19.19 -8.43
N GLY A 392 -9.27 19.91 -8.87
CA GLY A 392 -10.39 20.25 -7.99
C GLY A 392 -11.46 19.17 -7.86
N ALA A 393 -11.34 18.07 -8.60
CA ALA A 393 -12.32 16.97 -8.62
C ALA A 393 -11.64 15.59 -8.60
N ASP A 394 -10.36 15.55 -8.21
CA ASP A 394 -9.57 14.35 -7.96
C ASP A 394 -9.59 13.37 -9.16
N LEU A 395 -9.47 13.95 -10.37
CA LEU A 395 -9.50 13.21 -11.63
C LEU A 395 -8.12 12.62 -11.91
N GLU A 396 -7.77 11.59 -11.16
CA GLU A 396 -6.41 11.05 -11.15
C GLU A 396 -6.31 9.52 -11.18
N HIS A 397 -7.41 8.85 -11.49
CA HIS A 397 -7.42 7.40 -11.59
C HIS A 397 -6.89 6.95 -12.95
N TRP A 398 -6.88 5.62 -13.20
CA TRP A 398 -6.39 5.08 -14.47
C TRP A 398 -6.97 5.79 -15.71
N PRO A 399 -8.29 6.05 -15.84
CA PRO A 399 -8.84 6.75 -17.01
C PRO A 399 -8.34 8.18 -17.21
N ALA A 400 -7.78 8.83 -16.19
CA ALA A 400 -7.14 10.15 -16.29
C ALA A 400 -5.68 10.08 -16.79
N PHE A 401 -5.20 8.88 -17.12
CA PHE A 401 -3.92 8.55 -17.75
C PHE A 401 -4.18 7.57 -18.91
N PHE A 402 -4.92 8.02 -19.91
CA PHE A 402 -5.60 7.20 -20.92
C PHE A 402 -4.67 6.25 -21.66
N ALA A 403 -3.46 6.68 -22.03
CA ALA A 403 -2.50 5.80 -22.69
C ALA A 403 -2.11 4.61 -21.79
N SER A 404 -1.87 4.85 -20.50
CA SER A 404 -1.59 3.80 -19.52
C SER A 404 -2.82 2.94 -19.24
N PHE A 405 -4.01 3.53 -19.17
CA PHE A 405 -5.27 2.79 -19.04
C PHE A 405 -5.50 1.83 -20.21
N VAL A 406 -5.29 2.27 -21.46
CA VAL A 406 -5.41 1.42 -22.65
C VAL A 406 -4.37 0.31 -22.63
N ARG A 407 -3.12 0.61 -22.26
CA ARG A 407 -2.05 -0.40 -22.16
C ARG A 407 -2.38 -1.46 -21.11
N LEU A 408 -2.86 -1.06 -19.93
CA LEU A 408 -3.27 -1.98 -18.87
C LEU A 408 -4.46 -2.84 -19.31
N SER A 409 -5.46 -2.22 -19.92
CA SER A 409 -6.65 -2.90 -20.44
C SER A 409 -6.28 -3.94 -21.49
N THR A 410 -5.34 -3.61 -22.39
CA THR A 410 -4.85 -4.51 -23.43
C THR A 410 -4.09 -5.68 -22.82
N MET A 411 -3.19 -5.41 -21.87
CA MET A 411 -2.44 -6.45 -21.15
C MET A 411 -3.38 -7.43 -20.44
N ILE A 412 -4.40 -6.93 -19.73
CA ILE A 412 -5.39 -7.76 -19.04
C ILE A 412 -6.22 -8.58 -20.05
N ALA A 413 -6.67 -7.96 -21.15
CA ALA A 413 -7.43 -8.65 -22.19
C ALA A 413 -6.60 -9.78 -22.83
N ASP A 414 -5.32 -9.54 -23.11
CA ASP A 414 -4.41 -10.52 -23.70
C ASP A 414 -4.11 -11.69 -22.76
N ALA A 415 -3.97 -11.42 -21.46
CA ALA A 415 -3.87 -12.44 -20.42
C ALA A 415 -5.17 -13.25 -20.25
N ALA A 416 -6.32 -12.65 -20.54
CA ALA A 416 -7.62 -13.28 -20.43
C ALA A 416 -8.03 -14.11 -21.67
N ARG A 417 -7.29 -14.04 -22.79
CA ARG A 417 -7.61 -14.79 -24.01
C ARG A 417 -7.70 -16.31 -23.75
N PRO A 418 -8.61 -17.03 -24.43
CA PRO A 418 -8.71 -18.49 -24.30
C PRO A 418 -7.39 -19.20 -24.63
N ARG A 419 -6.80 -19.88 -23.65
CA ARG A 419 -5.60 -20.73 -23.77
C ARG A 419 -5.77 -21.97 -22.91
N PRO A 420 -5.22 -23.15 -23.31
CA PRO A 420 -5.34 -24.38 -22.52
C PRO A 420 -4.88 -24.25 -21.07
N ASP A 421 -3.80 -23.50 -20.85
CA ASP A 421 -3.19 -23.29 -19.53
C ASP A 421 -3.31 -21.82 -19.05
N GLY A 422 -4.37 -21.12 -19.49
CA GLY A 422 -4.66 -19.76 -19.05
C GLY A 422 -5.33 -19.71 -17.67
N PRO A 423 -5.30 -18.56 -16.97
CA PRO A 423 -5.96 -18.42 -15.68
C PRO A 423 -7.48 -18.55 -15.82
N ALA A 424 -8.14 -19.12 -14.81
CA ALA A 424 -9.59 -19.14 -14.71
C ALA A 424 -10.17 -17.75 -14.38
N THR A 425 -9.43 -16.93 -13.61
CA THR A 425 -9.85 -15.58 -13.26
C THR A 425 -8.70 -14.58 -13.25
N ILE A 426 -9.03 -13.33 -13.55
CA ILE A 426 -8.18 -12.16 -13.31
C ILE A 426 -8.94 -11.18 -12.43
N SER A 427 -8.41 -10.84 -11.26
CA SER A 427 -9.05 -9.93 -10.31
C SER A 427 -8.15 -8.72 -10.07
N VAL A 428 -8.62 -7.54 -10.47
CA VAL A 428 -8.00 -6.26 -10.13
C VAL A 428 -8.57 -5.78 -8.81
N LEU A 429 -7.74 -5.67 -7.77
CA LEU A 429 -8.12 -5.21 -6.44
C LEU A 429 -7.69 -3.76 -6.25
N SER A 430 -8.58 -2.90 -5.76
CA SER A 430 -8.26 -1.47 -5.56
C SER A 430 -8.96 -0.77 -4.41
N GLY A 431 -8.54 0.47 -4.14
CA GLY A 431 -8.93 1.35 -3.05
C GLY A 431 -9.38 2.75 -3.47
N ASP A 432 -8.95 3.77 -2.71
CA ASP A 432 -9.06 5.23 -2.95
C ASP A 432 -10.48 5.86 -2.88
N VAL A 433 -11.46 5.33 -3.60
CA VAL A 433 -12.73 6.03 -3.90
C VAL A 433 -13.77 6.12 -2.76
N HIS A 434 -13.42 5.70 -1.55
CA HIS A 434 -14.29 5.61 -0.38
C HIS A 434 -15.57 4.78 -0.58
N HIS A 435 -15.62 3.93 -1.61
CA HIS A 435 -16.80 3.16 -2.01
C HIS A 435 -16.42 1.73 -2.39
N SER A 436 -17.28 0.77 -2.04
CA SER A 436 -17.06 -0.64 -2.38
C SER A 436 -17.97 -1.08 -3.52
N TYR A 437 -17.40 -1.74 -4.52
CA TYR A 437 -18.14 -2.31 -5.65
C TYR A 437 -17.39 -3.50 -6.26
N ALA A 438 -18.13 -4.29 -7.05
CA ALA A 438 -17.59 -5.33 -7.89
C ALA A 438 -18.12 -5.09 -9.32
N ALA A 439 -17.21 -5.02 -10.28
CA ALA A 439 -17.53 -4.89 -11.69
C ALA A 439 -16.88 -6.03 -12.47
N ARG A 440 -17.60 -6.57 -13.45
CA ARG A 440 -17.07 -7.55 -14.40
C ARG A 440 -16.70 -6.83 -15.69
N ALA A 441 -15.48 -7.03 -16.17
CA ALA A 441 -15.06 -6.47 -17.44
C ALA A 441 -15.68 -7.26 -18.61
N ASP A 442 -16.07 -6.54 -19.66
CA ASP A 442 -16.52 -7.09 -20.93
C ASP A 442 -15.65 -6.52 -22.05
N PHE A 443 -14.97 -7.41 -22.76
CA PHE A 443 -14.06 -7.04 -23.87
C PHE A 443 -14.75 -7.16 -25.24
N GLY A 444 -16.03 -7.56 -25.31
CA GLY A 444 -16.76 -7.77 -26.56
C GLY A 444 -16.36 -9.02 -27.35
N GLU A 445 -15.33 -9.76 -26.89
CA GLU A 445 -14.86 -11.03 -27.45
C GLU A 445 -14.88 -12.15 -26.40
N PRO A 446 -14.92 -13.44 -26.82
CA PRO A 446 -14.84 -14.56 -25.88
C PRO A 446 -13.54 -14.54 -25.07
N SER A 447 -13.67 -14.52 -23.75
CA SER A 447 -12.56 -14.60 -22.79
C SER A 447 -12.44 -16.01 -22.20
N GLY A 448 -11.20 -16.48 -22.00
CA GLY A 448 -10.89 -17.71 -21.27
C GLY A 448 -10.95 -17.53 -19.75
N ALA A 449 -10.69 -16.31 -19.26
CA ALA A 449 -10.74 -15.95 -17.84
C ALA A 449 -11.95 -15.06 -17.53
N GLN A 450 -12.49 -15.15 -16.31
CA GLN A 450 -13.39 -14.12 -15.79
C GLN A 450 -12.59 -12.95 -15.22
N VAL A 451 -12.81 -11.74 -15.75
CA VAL A 451 -12.07 -10.54 -15.35
C VAL A 451 -12.95 -9.63 -14.49
N HIS A 452 -12.45 -9.27 -13.31
CA HIS A 452 -13.17 -8.45 -12.33
C HIS A 452 -12.32 -7.27 -11.86
N GLN A 453 -12.99 -6.14 -11.61
CA GLN A 453 -12.52 -5.08 -10.72
C GLN A 453 -13.26 -5.22 -9.40
N LEU A 454 -12.54 -5.33 -8.29
CA LEU A 454 -13.07 -5.42 -6.94
C LEU A 454 -12.50 -4.26 -6.12
N VAL A 455 -13.37 -3.46 -5.52
CA VAL A 455 -12.95 -2.29 -4.74
C VAL A 455 -13.50 -2.37 -3.32
N CYS A 456 -12.63 -2.09 -2.35
CA CYS A 456 -12.97 -2.00 -0.94
C CYS A 456 -12.24 -0.80 -0.32
N SER A 457 -12.94 0.33 -0.19
CA SER A 457 -12.32 1.63 0.11
C SER A 457 -13.01 2.44 1.22
N PRO A 458 -13.89 1.87 2.04
CA PRO A 458 -13.65 2.20 3.44
C PRO A 458 -13.59 0.96 4.32
N VAL A 459 -12.36 0.60 4.68
CA VAL A 459 -12.11 -0.28 5.84
C VAL A 459 -12.52 0.44 7.13
N HIS A 460 -12.20 1.73 7.24
CA HIS A 460 -12.65 2.59 8.34
C HIS A 460 -12.66 4.06 7.90
N ASN A 461 -13.67 4.45 7.12
CA ASN A 461 -13.91 5.82 6.67
C ASN A 461 -15.39 6.02 6.31
N TYR A 462 -15.84 7.25 6.06
CA TYR A 462 -17.23 7.56 5.73
C TYR A 462 -17.37 8.29 4.39
N VAL A 463 -18.40 7.93 3.63
CA VAL A 463 -18.83 8.70 2.45
C VAL A 463 -19.89 9.72 2.86
N PRO A 464 -19.72 11.00 2.52
CA PRO A 464 -20.76 12.00 2.75
C PRO A 464 -22.08 11.60 2.07
N ALA A 465 -23.20 11.77 2.78
CA ALA A 465 -24.50 11.28 2.32
C ALA A 465 -24.93 11.83 0.95
N TYR A 466 -24.47 13.02 0.57
CA TYR A 466 -24.77 13.67 -0.71
C TYR A 466 -24.04 13.05 -1.90
N VAL A 467 -22.95 12.30 -1.69
CA VAL A 467 -22.19 11.62 -2.77
C VAL A 467 -22.82 10.28 -3.14
N LYS A 468 -23.50 9.62 -2.19
CA LYS A 468 -24.10 8.28 -2.40
C LYS A 468 -25.05 8.19 -3.62
N PRO A 469 -25.93 9.18 -3.89
CA PRO A 469 -26.75 9.17 -5.11
C PRO A 469 -25.93 9.23 -6.40
N ALA A 470 -24.82 9.99 -6.41
CA ALA A 470 -23.95 10.11 -7.57
C ALA A 470 -23.30 8.75 -7.91
N PHE A 471 -22.77 8.04 -6.90
CA PHE A 471 -22.27 6.69 -7.09
C PHE A 471 -23.34 5.74 -7.63
N LYS A 472 -24.55 5.75 -7.06
CA LYS A 472 -25.65 4.89 -7.52
C LYS A 472 -26.05 5.18 -8.98
N LEU A 473 -26.08 6.45 -9.36
CA LEU A 473 -26.42 6.87 -10.73
C LEU A 473 -25.30 6.55 -11.72
N GLY A 474 -24.04 6.69 -11.33
CA GLY A 474 -22.87 6.40 -12.16
C GLY A 474 -22.80 4.94 -12.63
N TRP A 475 -23.34 4.00 -11.84
CA TRP A 475 -23.44 2.57 -12.20
C TRP A 475 -24.71 2.20 -12.98
N SER A 476 -25.59 3.16 -13.28
CA SER A 476 -26.85 2.86 -13.97
C SER A 476 -26.62 2.58 -15.46
N SER A 477 -27.35 1.61 -16.02
CA SER A 477 -27.26 1.30 -17.46
C SER A 477 -27.57 2.49 -18.38
N PRO A 478 -28.49 3.42 -18.04
CA PRO A 478 -28.66 4.65 -18.81
C PRO A 478 -27.42 5.55 -18.79
N ALA A 479 -26.77 5.71 -17.62
CA ALA A 479 -25.54 6.52 -17.52
C ALA A 479 -24.39 5.89 -18.31
N ALA A 480 -24.30 4.56 -18.36
CA ALA A 480 -23.31 3.84 -19.16
C ALA A 480 -23.54 3.91 -20.68
N ARG A 481 -24.67 4.46 -21.13
CA ARG A 481 -25.02 4.61 -22.57
C ARG A 481 -24.95 6.06 -23.07
N LEU A 482 -24.76 7.01 -22.15
CA LEU A 482 -24.52 8.43 -22.45
C LEU A 482 -23.06 8.63 -22.81
#